data_AF-A0A1B9P1C6-F1
#
_entry.id   AF-A0A1B9P1C6-F1
#
_cell.length_a   1.000
_cell.length_b   1.000
_cell.length_c   1.000
_cell.angle_alpha   90.00
_cell.angle_beta   90.00
_cell.angle_gamma   90.00
#
_symmetry.space_group_name_H-M   'P 1'
#
loop_
_entity.id
_entity.type
_entity.pdbx_description
1 polymer ?
#
loop_
_entity_poly.entity_id
_entity_poly.type
_entity_poly.pdbx_seq_one_letter_code
_entity_poly.pdbx_strand_id
1 'polypeptide(L)'
;MFKKTCITLGLLLSLAACSSSGTQEPTTAQKANPAAEFCAEHGTYDVESGNCNLNTGEVVNGWEYYRSQKHTMTKPVEKPIGKPNPAATYCIDQLGAYNLDNSTCTLKNGEMVDAWDFFRSSQK
;
A
#
# COMPACT_ATOMS: atom_id res chain seq x y z
N MET A 1 -20.52 28.02 82.73
CA MET A 1 -21.36 28.15 81.51
C MET A 1 -21.46 26.78 80.85
N PHE A 2 -22.69 26.33 80.61
CA PHE A 2 -23.01 25.04 80.00
C PHE A 2 -22.58 25.00 78.52
N LYS A 3 -22.07 23.85 78.08
CA LYS A 3 -22.69 23.21 76.92
C LYS A 3 -22.48 21.70 76.94
N LYS A 4 -23.61 21.01 77.10
CA LYS A 4 -23.77 19.59 76.84
C LYS A 4 -23.86 19.37 75.33
N THR A 5 -23.59 18.12 74.97
CA THR A 5 -24.33 17.26 74.02
C THR A 5 -23.66 16.89 72.69
N CYS A 6 -23.87 15.60 72.42
CA CYS A 6 -23.98 14.90 71.14
C CYS A 6 -22.75 14.10 70.67
N ILE A 7 -22.77 12.84 71.14
CA ILE A 7 -22.35 11.65 70.41
C ILE A 7 -22.88 11.72 68.97
N THR A 8 -22.00 11.61 67.99
CA THR A 8 -22.34 11.03 66.68
C THR A 8 -21.24 10.05 66.26
N LEU A 9 -21.66 8.80 66.21
CA LEU A 9 -21.00 7.66 65.58
C LEU A 9 -20.83 7.99 64.09
N GLY A 10 -19.59 7.93 63.58
CA GLY A 10 -19.28 8.22 62.18
C GLY A 10 -18.19 7.28 61.66
N LEU A 11 -18.54 6.01 61.52
CA LEU A 11 -17.79 5.04 60.74
C LEU A 11 -17.89 5.41 59.26
N LEU A 12 -16.80 5.87 58.64
CA LEU A 12 -16.61 5.82 57.19
C LEU A 12 -15.15 5.50 56.88
N LEU A 13 -14.84 4.19 56.84
CA LEU A 13 -13.77 3.68 55.99
C LEU A 13 -14.23 3.82 54.53
N SER A 14 -13.61 4.73 53.80
CA SER A 14 -13.64 4.70 52.34
C SER A 14 -12.19 4.67 51.88
N LEU A 15 -11.67 3.46 51.61
CA LEU A 15 -10.41 3.28 50.90
C LEU A 15 -10.54 3.98 49.56
N ALA A 16 -9.88 5.13 49.42
CA ALA A 16 -9.60 5.72 48.13
C ALA A 16 -8.50 4.89 47.46
N ALA A 17 -8.90 3.93 46.62
CA ALA A 17 -8.06 3.34 45.58
C ALA A 17 -8.94 2.53 44.61
N CYS A 18 -9.86 3.20 43.91
CA CYS A 18 -10.33 2.65 42.65
C CYS A 18 -9.16 2.76 41.67
N SER A 19 -8.47 1.63 41.51
CA SER A 19 -7.50 1.37 40.46
C SER A 19 -7.94 2.04 39.17
N SER A 20 -7.04 2.80 38.57
CA SER A 20 -7.07 3.11 37.15
C SER A 20 -7.34 1.80 36.41
N SER A 21 -8.55 1.64 35.90
CA SER A 21 -8.81 0.72 34.79
C SER A 21 -8.17 1.34 33.56
N GLY A 22 -6.85 1.32 33.52
CA GLY A 22 -6.12 1.27 32.27
C GLY A 22 -6.48 -0.06 31.66
N THR A 23 -7.55 -0.08 30.86
CA THR A 23 -7.79 -1.17 29.93
C THR A 23 -6.52 -1.31 29.12
N GLN A 24 -5.82 -2.42 29.34
CA GLN A 24 -4.58 -2.76 28.68
C GLN A 24 -4.79 -2.57 27.17
N GLU A 25 -4.01 -1.65 26.60
CA GLU A 25 -3.90 -1.55 25.16
C GLU A 25 -3.52 -2.93 24.62
N PRO A 26 -4.19 -3.42 23.55
CA PRO A 26 -3.69 -4.58 22.85
C PRO A 26 -2.38 -4.16 22.18
N THR A 27 -1.24 -4.41 22.84
CA THR A 27 0.10 -4.35 22.24
C THR A 27 0.28 -5.53 21.29
N THR A 28 -0.59 -5.60 20.29
CA THR A 28 -0.23 -6.18 19.01
C THR A 28 0.50 -5.04 18.31
N ALA A 29 1.65 -5.28 17.68
CA ALA A 29 2.25 -4.29 16.80
C ALA A 29 1.23 -3.94 15.70
N GLN A 30 0.38 -2.95 15.94
CA GLN A 30 -0.58 -2.43 14.99
C GLN A 30 0.24 -1.66 13.98
N LYS A 31 0.65 -2.36 12.92
CA LYS A 31 1.17 -1.70 11.75
C LYS A 31 0.12 -0.68 11.31
N ALA A 32 0.50 0.60 11.30
CA ALA A 32 -0.40 1.66 10.85
C ALA A 32 -0.95 1.30 9.47
N ASN A 33 -2.25 1.51 9.26
CA ASN A 33 -2.86 1.35 7.95
C ASN A 33 -2.30 2.44 7.02
N PRO A 34 -1.50 2.10 6.00
CA PRO A 34 -0.87 3.12 5.15
C PRO A 34 -1.88 4.00 4.42
N ALA A 35 -3.05 3.47 4.07
CA ALA A 35 -4.11 4.26 3.45
C ALA A 35 -4.75 5.24 4.45
N ALA A 36 -4.85 4.87 5.73
CA ALA A 36 -5.35 5.76 6.77
C ALA A 36 -4.33 6.86 7.11
N GLU A 37 -3.05 6.51 7.21
CA GLU A 37 -1.95 7.47 7.42
C GLU A 37 -1.88 8.47 6.27
N PHE A 38 -1.94 7.99 5.03
CA PHE A 38 -1.97 8.85 3.85
C PHE A 38 -3.23 9.73 3.81
N CYS A 39 -4.40 9.18 4.16
CA CYS A 39 -5.63 9.96 4.22
C CYS A 39 -5.57 11.07 5.28
N ALA A 40 -4.89 10.85 6.41
CA ALA A 40 -4.82 11.82 7.51
C ALA A 40 -4.16 13.15 7.11
N GLU A 41 -3.35 13.18 6.05
CA GLU A 41 -2.77 14.41 5.49
C GLU A 41 -3.77 15.23 4.66
N HIS A 42 -4.81 14.58 4.13
CA HIS A 42 -5.72 15.14 3.12
C HIS A 42 -7.19 15.15 3.55
N GLY A 43 -7.51 14.53 4.68
CA GLY A 43 -8.89 14.30 5.12
C GLY A 43 -8.99 13.40 6.35
N THR A 44 -10.13 12.74 6.50
CA THR A 44 -10.42 11.79 7.59
C THR A 44 -10.75 10.41 7.03
N TYR A 45 -10.02 9.39 7.51
CA TYR A 45 -10.25 8.00 7.12
C TYR A 45 -11.41 7.41 7.92
N ASP A 46 -12.40 6.86 7.22
CA ASP A 46 -13.47 6.08 7.82
C ASP A 46 -13.07 4.60 7.83
N VAL A 47 -12.88 4.07 9.03
CA VAL A 47 -12.48 2.67 9.25
C VAL A 47 -13.55 1.67 8.87
N GLU A 48 -14.83 2.05 8.90
CA GLU A 48 -15.95 1.17 8.58
C GLU A 48 -16.13 1.03 7.07
N SER A 49 -16.10 2.16 6.34
CA SER A 49 -16.26 2.15 4.88
C SER A 49 -14.95 1.95 4.11
N GLY A 50 -13.80 2.23 4.74
CA GLY A 50 -12.51 2.27 4.08
C GLY A 50 -12.30 3.49 3.17
N ASN A 51 -13.18 4.49 3.26
CA ASN A 51 -13.13 5.72 2.48
C ASN A 51 -12.29 6.81 3.15
N CYS A 52 -11.75 7.71 2.34
CA CYS A 52 -11.15 8.96 2.77
C CYS A 52 -12.11 10.11 2.48
N ASN A 53 -12.55 10.81 3.52
CA ASN A 53 -13.35 12.03 3.40
C ASN A 53 -12.38 13.21 3.31
N LEU A 54 -12.14 13.72 2.11
CA LEU A 54 -11.16 14.76 1.83
C LEU A 54 -11.61 16.11 2.39
N ASN A 55 -10.63 16.97 2.71
CA ASN A 55 -10.89 18.34 3.18
C ASN A 55 -11.63 19.21 2.15
N THR A 56 -11.65 18.78 0.88
CA THR A 56 -12.45 19.38 -0.20
C THR A 56 -13.94 19.05 -0.11
N GLY A 57 -14.33 18.10 0.76
CA GLY A 57 -15.68 17.55 0.87
C GLY A 57 -15.95 16.33 -0.03
N GLU A 58 -14.98 15.92 -0.84
CA GLU A 58 -15.07 14.72 -1.67
C GLU A 58 -14.85 13.44 -0.84
N VAL A 59 -15.55 12.36 -1.19
CA VAL A 59 -15.39 11.03 -0.56
C VAL A 59 -14.81 10.07 -1.59
N VAL A 60 -13.62 9.54 -1.32
CA VAL A 60 -12.90 8.62 -2.22
C VAL A 60 -12.55 7.31 -1.52
N ASN A 61 -12.31 6.23 -2.27
CA ASN A 61 -11.80 4.99 -1.68
C ASN A 61 -10.36 5.22 -1.17
N GLY A 62 -10.09 5.01 0.12
CA GLY A 62 -8.80 5.39 0.73
C GLY A 62 -7.62 4.57 0.20
N TRP A 63 -7.84 3.31 -0.15
CA TRP A 63 -6.79 2.45 -0.71
C TRP A 63 -6.46 2.77 -2.16
N GLU A 64 -7.46 3.09 -2.98
CA GLU A 64 -7.26 3.58 -4.34
C GLU A 64 -6.55 4.93 -4.32
N TYR A 65 -6.96 5.84 -3.43
CA TYR A 65 -6.33 7.15 -3.28
C TYR A 65 -4.85 7.02 -2.90
N TYR A 66 -4.52 6.20 -1.89
CA TYR A 66 -3.13 5.90 -1.51
C TYR A 66 -2.31 5.29 -2.65
N ARG A 67 -2.88 4.35 -3.42
CA ARG A 67 -2.19 3.73 -4.56
C ARG A 67 -2.08 4.65 -5.77
N SER A 68 -3.02 5.57 -5.98
CA SER A 68 -2.97 6.55 -7.07
C SER A 68 -1.74 7.47 -6.96
N GLN A 69 -1.32 7.83 -5.74
CA GLN A 69 -0.06 8.54 -5.54
C GLN A 69 1.14 7.69 -5.88
N LYS A 70 1.11 6.39 -5.54
CA LYS A 70 2.11 5.45 -6.05
C LYS A 70 2.10 5.49 -7.57
N HIS A 71 0.97 5.56 -8.27
CA HIS A 71 0.93 5.70 -9.74
C HIS A 71 1.56 7.01 -10.25
N THR A 72 1.48 8.12 -9.50
CA THR A 72 2.21 9.35 -9.86
C THR A 72 3.72 9.29 -9.59
N MET A 73 4.17 8.39 -8.69
CA MET A 73 5.58 8.02 -8.47
C MET A 73 5.95 6.64 -9.05
N THR A 74 5.11 6.09 -9.92
CA THR A 74 5.31 4.80 -10.59
C THR A 74 4.83 4.91 -12.04
N LYS A 75 5.51 5.73 -12.83
CA LYS A 75 6.35 5.06 -13.82
C LYS A 75 7.67 4.75 -13.14
N PRO A 76 7.83 3.60 -12.48
CA PRO A 76 9.17 3.12 -12.28
C PRO A 76 9.69 2.94 -13.70
N VAL A 77 10.90 3.43 -14.00
CA VAL A 77 11.71 2.69 -14.97
C VAL A 77 11.70 1.28 -14.42
N GLU A 78 10.95 0.41 -15.10
CA GLU A 78 10.64 -0.93 -14.63
C GLU A 78 11.96 -1.55 -14.20
N LYS A 79 12.08 -1.92 -12.92
CA LYS A 79 12.98 -3.02 -12.58
C LYS A 79 12.64 -4.10 -13.61
N PRO A 80 13.60 -4.57 -14.44
CA PRO A 80 13.26 -5.46 -15.54
C PRO A 80 12.41 -6.60 -14.99
N ILE A 81 11.16 -6.68 -15.42
CA ILE A 81 10.27 -7.77 -15.04
C ILE A 81 10.85 -9.00 -15.75
N GLY A 82 11.62 -9.79 -15.01
CA GLY A 82 12.26 -11.00 -15.53
C GLY A 82 13.51 -10.75 -16.38
N LYS A 83 14.10 -11.85 -16.87
CA LYS A 83 15.18 -11.80 -17.85
C LYS A 83 14.63 -11.34 -19.20
N PRO A 84 15.36 -10.53 -19.99
CA PRO A 84 14.97 -10.20 -21.35
C PRO A 84 14.67 -11.46 -22.17
N ASN A 85 13.65 -11.40 -23.02
CA ASN A 85 13.40 -12.48 -23.98
C ASN A 85 14.60 -12.58 -24.94
N PRO A 86 15.34 -13.70 -24.98
CA PRO A 86 16.55 -13.82 -25.77
C PRO A 86 16.27 -13.73 -27.28
N ALA A 87 15.12 -14.23 -27.76
CA ALA A 87 14.72 -14.11 -29.16
C ALA A 87 14.40 -12.66 -29.55
N ALA A 88 13.72 -11.93 -28.67
CA ALA A 88 13.44 -10.50 -28.88
C ALA A 88 14.73 -9.66 -28.86
N THR A 89 15.62 -9.95 -27.91
CA THR A 89 16.94 -9.29 -27.81
C THR A 89 17.74 -9.52 -29.08
N TYR A 90 17.85 -10.79 -29.52
CA TYR A 90 18.56 -11.14 -30.74
C TYR A 90 17.95 -10.48 -31.98
N CYS A 91 16.61 -10.42 -32.11
CA CYS A 91 15.95 -9.72 -33.20
C CYS A 91 16.37 -8.25 -33.28
N ILE A 92 16.36 -7.55 -32.13
CA ILE A 92 16.75 -6.14 -32.03
C ILE A 92 18.24 -5.95 -32.33
N ASP A 93 19.10 -6.86 -31.85
CA ASP A 93 20.54 -6.84 -32.11
C ASP A 93 20.86 -7.01 -33.62
N GLN A 94 20.00 -7.73 -34.36
CA GLN A 94 20.08 -7.85 -35.82
C GLN A 94 19.45 -6.66 -36.56
N LEU A 95 19.17 -5.55 -35.86
CA LEU A 95 18.49 -4.36 -36.36
C LEU A 95 17.08 -4.66 -36.90
N GLY A 96 16.44 -5.70 -36.38
CA GLY A 96 15.06 -6.05 -36.67
C GLY A 96 14.06 -5.46 -35.69
N ALA A 97 12.78 -5.67 -35.95
CA ALA A 97 11.66 -5.31 -35.10
C ALA A 97 10.91 -6.55 -34.62
N TYR A 98 10.87 -6.78 -33.31
CA TYR A 98 10.17 -7.90 -32.69
C TYR A 98 8.69 -7.58 -32.48
N ASN A 99 7.80 -8.49 -32.87
CA ASN A 99 6.37 -8.39 -32.64
C ASN A 99 5.96 -9.20 -31.39
N LEU A 100 5.40 -8.52 -30.38
CA LEU A 100 4.99 -9.12 -29.11
C LEU A 100 3.75 -10.02 -29.23
N ASP A 101 2.88 -9.78 -30.22
CA ASP A 101 1.61 -10.49 -30.37
C ASP A 101 1.81 -11.88 -31.00
N ASN A 102 2.76 -12.01 -31.93
CA ASN A 102 2.96 -13.22 -32.71
C ASN A 102 4.39 -13.78 -32.68
N SER A 103 5.30 -13.15 -31.94
CA SER A 103 6.70 -13.58 -31.79
C SER A 103 7.49 -13.64 -33.11
N THR A 104 7.16 -12.81 -34.10
CA THR A 104 7.95 -12.67 -35.32
C THR A 104 9.03 -11.60 -35.19
N CYS A 105 10.13 -11.78 -35.94
CA CYS A 105 11.15 -10.76 -36.14
C CYS A 105 11.05 -10.24 -37.57
N THR A 106 10.80 -8.94 -37.73
CA THR A 106 10.92 -8.25 -39.02
C THR A 106 12.38 -7.82 -39.19
N LEU A 107 13.10 -8.46 -40.09
CA LEU A 107 14.50 -8.17 -40.40
C LEU A 107 14.65 -6.83 -41.12
N LYS A 108 15.88 -6.31 -41.19
CA LYS A 108 16.19 -5.03 -41.86
C LYS A 108 15.77 -4.98 -43.34
N ASN A 109 15.76 -6.13 -44.02
CA ASN A 109 15.28 -6.24 -45.42
C ASN A 109 13.73 -6.28 -45.53
N GLY A 110 13.01 -6.23 -44.41
CA GLY A 110 11.55 -6.35 -44.35
C GLY A 110 11.03 -7.79 -44.30
N GLU A 111 11.90 -8.80 -44.33
CA GLU A 111 11.51 -10.20 -44.20
C GLU A 111 11.04 -10.50 -42.78
N MET A 112 9.95 -11.27 -42.66
CA MET A 112 9.42 -11.71 -41.37
C MET A 112 9.75 -13.18 -41.14
N VAL A 113 10.42 -13.45 -40.03
CA VAL A 113 10.81 -14.81 -39.60
C VAL A 113 10.28 -15.10 -38.20
N ASP A 114 10.16 -16.38 -37.82
CA ASP A 114 9.94 -16.76 -36.42
C ASP A 114 11.16 -16.36 -35.59
N ALA A 115 10.95 -15.55 -34.54
CA ALA A 115 12.07 -14.98 -33.79
C ALA A 115 12.85 -16.03 -32.99
N TRP A 116 12.18 -17.10 -32.53
CA TRP A 116 12.81 -18.15 -31.74
C TRP A 116 13.64 -19.10 -32.60
N ASP A 117 13.15 -19.45 -33.79
CA ASP A 117 13.90 -20.23 -34.77
C ASP A 117 15.09 -19.45 -35.30
N PHE A 118 14.92 -18.15 -35.54
CA PHE A 118 16.02 -17.27 -35.93
C PHE A 118 17.11 -17.22 -34.85
N PHE A 119 16.73 -17.02 -33.59
CA PHE A 119 17.67 -17.05 -32.46
C PHE A 119 18.36 -18.40 -32.31
N ARG A 120 17.63 -19.51 -32.29
CA ARG A 120 18.23 -20.85 -32.12
C ARG A 120 19.12 -21.27 -33.29
N SER A 121 18.81 -20.82 -34.50
CA SER A 121 19.63 -21.11 -35.69
C SER A 121 20.97 -20.38 -35.67
N SER A 122 21.08 -19.26 -34.93
CA SER A 122 22.34 -18.52 -34.76
C SER A 122 23.34 -19.18 -33.79
N GLN A 123 22.91 -20.18 -33.03
CA GLN A 123 23.71 -20.85 -32.00
C GLN A 123 24.33 -22.19 -32.49
N LYS A 124 24.20 -22.49 -33.78
CA LYS A 124 24.74 -23.70 -34.42
C LYS A 124 26.08 -23.36 -35.08
#